data_AF-T0XXZ4-F1
#
_entry.id   AF-T0XXZ4-F1
#
_cell.length_a   1.000
_cell.length_b   1.000
_cell.length_c   1.000
_cell.angle_alpha   90.00
_cell.angle_beta   90.00
_cell.angle_gamma   90.00
#
_symmetry.space_group_name_H-M   'P 1'
#
loop_
_entity.id
_entity.type
_entity.pdbx_description
1 polymer ?
#
loop_
_entity_poly.entity_id
_entity_poly.type
_entity_poly.pdbx_seq_one_letter_code
_entity_poly.pdbx_strand_id
1 'polypeptide(L)'
;MNEAKIVLGIGKGLGKKENVSLVMELASELKASLGGTRPIVDLNWIPRQQQVGLTGASISPKLYIALGLSGHDNHVVGIRYAGTVIAVNKDPGAQIFRYADFGYVGDALQFVEELTGLLRTS
;
A
#
# COMPACT_ATOMS: atom_id res chain seq x y z
N MET A 1 0.21 -12.32 -6.19
CA MET A 1 0.45 -11.60 -4.91
C MET A 1 1.02 -12.50 -3.82
N ASN A 2 0.51 -13.71 -3.60
CA ASN A 2 0.90 -14.55 -2.45
C ASN A 2 2.40 -14.93 -2.34
N GLU A 3 3.18 -14.84 -3.42
CA GLU A 3 4.62 -15.13 -3.41
C GLU A 3 5.50 -13.86 -3.44
N ALA A 4 4.89 -12.67 -3.43
CA ALA A 4 5.64 -11.42 -3.54
C ALA A 4 6.40 -11.12 -2.24
N LYS A 5 7.70 -10.86 -2.36
CA LYS A 5 8.52 -10.44 -1.20
C LYS A 5 8.13 -9.05 -0.69
N ILE A 6 7.73 -8.16 -1.59
CA ILE A 6 7.31 -6.79 -1.30
C ILE A 6 5.92 -6.57 -1.91
N VAL A 7 5.01 -5.96 -1.14
CA VAL A 7 3.70 -5.53 -1.63
C VAL A 7 3.49 -4.06 -1.29
N LEU A 8 3.13 -3.26 -2.31
CA LEU A 8 2.65 -1.90 -2.13
C LEU A 8 1.13 -1.93 -1.98
N GLY A 9 0.64 -1.52 -0.82
CA GLY A 9 -0.77 -1.44 -0.47
C GLY A 9 -1.32 -0.05 -0.68
N ILE A 10 -2.32 0.13 -1.52
CA ILE A 10 -2.89 1.46 -1.82
C ILE A 10 -4.34 1.63 -1.36
N GLY A 11 -4.70 2.86 -1.02
CA GLY A 11 -6.06 3.26 -0.64
C GLY A 11 -6.50 4.58 -1.23
N LYS A 12 -7.68 5.06 -0.80
CA LYS A 12 -8.27 6.32 -1.29
C LYS A 12 -7.41 7.55 -1.03
N GLY A 13 -6.44 7.48 -0.11
CA GLY A 13 -5.49 8.55 0.18
C GLY A 13 -4.58 8.90 -0.99
N LEU A 14 -4.52 8.09 -2.06
CA LEU A 14 -3.89 8.50 -3.32
C LEU A 14 -4.69 9.58 -4.07
N GLY A 15 -5.94 9.85 -3.69
CA GLY A 15 -6.76 10.92 -4.26
C GLY A 15 -7.51 10.54 -5.53
N LYS A 16 -6.83 10.04 -6.56
CA LYS A 16 -7.43 9.71 -7.87
C LYS A 16 -6.80 8.49 -8.54
N LYS A 17 -7.49 7.91 -9.52
CA LYS A 17 -7.09 6.68 -10.22
C LYS A 17 -5.78 6.84 -10.98
N GLU A 18 -5.53 8.00 -11.56
CA GLU A 18 -4.36 8.29 -12.38
C GLU A 18 -3.07 8.14 -11.56
N ASN A 19 -3.13 8.40 -10.26
CA ASN A 19 -1.98 8.31 -9.37
C ASN A 19 -1.55 6.86 -9.08
N VAL A 20 -2.36 5.86 -9.45
CA VAL A 20 -1.96 4.45 -9.38
C VAL A 20 -0.74 4.19 -10.27
N SER A 21 -0.59 4.91 -11.40
CA SER A 21 0.58 4.75 -12.28
C SER A 21 1.89 5.08 -11.57
N LEU A 22 1.92 6.11 -10.74
CA LEU A 22 3.09 6.49 -9.96
C LEU A 22 3.50 5.39 -8.98
N VAL A 23 2.51 4.74 -8.35
CA VAL A 23 2.79 3.60 -7.46
C VAL A 23 3.25 2.38 -8.26
N MET A 24 2.75 2.17 -9.48
CA MET A 24 3.23 1.10 -10.36
C MET A 24 4.68 1.32 -10.80
N GLU A 25 5.11 2.57 -11.03
CA GLU A 25 6.52 2.89 -11.28
C GLU A 25 7.39 2.48 -10.09
N LEU A 26 7.03 2.91 -8.88
CA LEU A 26 7.73 2.50 -7.66
C LEU A 26 7.74 0.97 -7.49
N ALA A 27 6.62 0.31 -7.80
CA ALA A 27 6.53 -1.15 -7.74
C ALA A 27 7.52 -1.81 -8.68
N SER A 28 7.74 -1.25 -9.88
CA SER A 28 8.73 -1.73 -10.84
C SER A 28 10.15 -1.63 -10.28
N GLU A 29 10.53 -0.48 -9.72
CA GLU A 29 11.87 -0.28 -9.12
C GLU A 29 12.13 -1.27 -7.98
N LEU A 30 11.11 -1.53 -7.16
CA LEU A 30 11.21 -2.44 -6.00
C LEU A 30 10.97 -3.92 -6.34
N LYS A 31 10.60 -4.25 -7.58
CA LYS A 31 10.09 -5.59 -7.97
C LYS A 31 8.95 -6.05 -7.03
N ALA A 32 8.08 -5.11 -6.66
CA ALA A 32 6.96 -5.32 -5.75
C ALA A 32 5.68 -5.66 -6.51
N SER A 33 4.76 -6.34 -5.84
CA SER A 33 3.37 -6.48 -6.31
C SER A 33 2.50 -5.33 -5.78
N LEU A 34 1.43 -5.00 -6.50
CA LEU A 34 0.43 -4.04 -6.05
C LEU A 34 -0.76 -4.77 -5.42
N GLY A 35 -1.23 -4.27 -4.28
CA GLY A 35 -2.49 -4.65 -3.66
C GLY A 35 -3.23 -3.42 -3.14
N GLY A 36 -4.50 -3.56 -2.77
CA GLY A 36 -5.25 -2.40 -2.31
C GLY A 36 -6.53 -2.69 -1.56
N THR A 37 -7.05 -1.62 -0.97
CA THR A 37 -8.27 -1.67 -0.16
C THR A 37 -9.52 -1.87 -1.04
N ARG A 38 -10.58 -2.45 -0.47
CA ARG A 38 -11.88 -2.60 -1.15
C ARG A 38 -12.43 -1.29 -1.75
N PRO A 39 -12.42 -0.13 -1.07
CA PRO A 39 -12.97 1.10 -1.65
C PRO A 39 -12.38 1.50 -3.00
N ILE A 40 -11.09 1.29 -3.24
CA ILE A 40 -10.48 1.64 -4.53
C ILE A 40 -10.72 0.56 -5.60
N VAL A 41 -10.97 -0.69 -5.20
CA VAL A 41 -11.42 -1.77 -6.08
C VAL A 41 -12.84 -1.48 -6.55
N ASP A 42 -13.74 -1.09 -5.63
CA ASP A 42 -15.12 -0.71 -5.95
C ASP A 42 -15.16 0.52 -6.89
N LEU A 43 -14.17 1.42 -6.80
CA LEU A 43 -13.97 2.55 -7.72
C LEU A 43 -13.26 2.17 -9.03
N ASN A 44 -12.93 0.89 -9.25
CA ASN A 44 -12.19 0.38 -10.41
C ASN A 44 -10.82 1.05 -10.62
N TRP A 45 -10.13 1.44 -9.55
CA TRP A 45 -8.76 1.94 -9.64
C TRP A 45 -7.78 0.79 -9.90
N ILE A 46 -8.04 -0.37 -9.31
CA ILE A 46 -7.30 -1.61 -9.48
C ILE A 46 -8.27 -2.79 -9.68
N PRO A 47 -7.83 -3.89 -10.32
CA PRO A 47 -8.66 -5.08 -10.49
C PRO A 47 -8.99 -5.77 -9.16
N ARG A 48 -10.13 -6.47 -9.12
CA ARG A 48 -10.62 -7.17 -7.92
C ARG A 48 -9.63 -8.18 -7.35
N GLN A 49 -8.83 -8.81 -8.20
CA GLN A 49 -7.80 -9.78 -7.81
C GLN A 49 -6.70 -9.16 -6.94
N GLN A 50 -6.55 -7.82 -6.97
CA GLN A 50 -5.61 -7.07 -6.13
C GLN A 50 -6.21 -6.57 -4.82
N GLN A 51 -7.47 -6.90 -4.52
CA GLN A 51 -8.06 -6.59 -3.23
C GLN A 51 -7.35 -7.37 -2.13
N VAL A 52 -6.95 -6.68 -1.06
CA VAL A 52 -6.40 -7.28 0.16
C VAL A 52 -7.38 -7.06 1.32
N GLY A 53 -7.55 -8.07 2.17
CA GLY A 53 -8.42 -7.99 3.35
C GLY A 53 -9.38 -9.17 3.51
N LEU A 54 -10.34 -9.03 4.43
CA LEU A 54 -11.31 -10.04 4.85
C LEU A 54 -12.07 -10.70 3.69
N THR A 55 -12.41 -9.93 2.65
CA THR A 55 -13.11 -10.41 1.46
C THR A 55 -12.23 -10.41 0.20
N GLY A 56 -10.92 -10.24 0.37
CA GLY A 56 -9.91 -10.25 -0.69
C GLY A 56 -8.84 -11.30 -0.43
N ALA A 57 -7.63 -11.06 -0.94
CA ALA A 57 -6.47 -11.88 -0.65
C ALA A 57 -5.97 -11.67 0.79
N SER A 58 -5.61 -12.76 1.44
CA SER A 58 -4.74 -12.77 2.62
C SER A 58 -3.32 -13.08 2.16
N ILE A 59 -2.38 -12.20 2.49
CA ILE A 59 -0.99 -12.24 2.02
C ILE A 59 -0.01 -12.19 3.20
N SER A 60 1.20 -12.71 2.99
CA SER A 60 2.29 -12.68 3.98
C SER A 60 3.61 -12.25 3.32
N PRO A 61 3.69 -11.02 2.79
CA PRO A 61 4.93 -10.52 2.19
C PRO A 61 5.99 -10.31 3.26
N LYS A 62 7.27 -10.27 2.86
CA LYS A 62 8.35 -9.87 3.78
C LYS A 62 8.23 -8.40 4.15
N LEU A 63 7.80 -7.56 3.21
CA LEU A 63 7.57 -6.12 3.40
C LEU A 63 6.23 -5.70 2.80
N TYR A 64 5.42 -5.00 3.57
CA TYR A 64 4.20 -4.34 3.13
C TYR A 64 4.34 -2.82 3.32
N ILE A 65 4.14 -2.05 2.26
CA ILE A 65 4.17 -0.58 2.32
C ILE A 65 2.75 -0.06 2.08
N ALA A 66 2.10 0.41 3.14
CA ALA A 66 0.75 0.97 3.12
C ALA A 66 0.79 2.46 2.75
N LEU A 67 0.34 2.78 1.54
CA LEU A 67 0.35 4.10 0.93
C LEU A 67 -1.06 4.68 0.89
N GLY A 68 -1.34 5.67 1.75
CA GLY A 68 -2.60 6.41 1.72
C GLY A 68 -3.84 5.56 2.03
N LEU A 69 -3.73 4.58 2.94
CA LEU A 69 -4.87 3.79 3.42
C LEU A 69 -5.08 3.97 4.93
N SER A 70 -6.33 3.85 5.38
CA SER A 70 -6.73 4.16 6.76
C SER A 70 -6.41 3.06 7.78
N GLY A 71 -6.23 1.81 7.34
CA GLY A 71 -5.99 0.67 8.23
C GLY A 71 -7.23 0.12 8.91
N HIS A 72 -8.40 0.20 8.27
CA HIS A 72 -9.62 -0.44 8.77
C HIS A 72 -9.42 -1.96 8.92
N ASP A 73 -9.97 -2.57 9.97
CA ASP A 73 -9.73 -3.98 10.33
C ASP A 73 -9.94 -4.97 9.17
N ASN A 74 -10.97 -4.74 8.36
CA ASN A 74 -11.23 -5.51 7.15
C ASN A 74 -10.02 -5.59 6.21
N HIS A 75 -9.21 -4.54 6.07
CA HIS A 75 -7.99 -4.58 5.26
C HIS A 75 -6.85 -5.26 6.03
N VAL A 76 -6.69 -4.89 7.29
CA VAL A 76 -5.56 -5.30 8.14
C VAL A 76 -5.52 -6.82 8.36
N VAL A 77 -6.68 -7.47 8.47
CA VAL A 77 -6.77 -8.95 8.55
C VAL A 77 -6.03 -9.63 7.39
N GLY A 78 -6.03 -9.02 6.19
CA GLY A 78 -5.36 -9.57 5.01
C GLY A 78 -3.83 -9.41 5.02
N ILE A 79 -3.26 -8.59 5.91
CA ILE A 79 -1.82 -8.36 6.02
C ILE A 79 -1.25 -8.71 7.41
N ARG A 80 -2.04 -9.33 8.29
CA ARG A 80 -1.65 -9.63 9.68
C ARG A 80 -0.41 -10.52 9.83
N TYR A 81 -0.01 -11.20 8.75
CA TYR A 81 1.17 -12.06 8.69
C TYR A 81 2.28 -11.46 7.80
N ALA A 82 2.20 -10.18 7.45
CA ALA A 82 3.32 -9.48 6.83
C ALA A 82 4.50 -9.41 7.81
N GLY A 83 5.72 -9.52 7.29
CA GLY A 83 6.93 -9.45 8.11
C GLY A 83 7.18 -8.06 8.67
N THR A 84 7.34 -7.08 7.79
CA THR A 84 7.47 -5.65 8.13
C THR A 84 6.37 -4.84 7.46
N VAL A 85 5.77 -3.92 8.19
CA VAL A 85 4.74 -2.99 7.71
C VAL A 85 5.24 -1.56 7.86
N ILE A 86 5.34 -0.85 6.74
CA ILE A 86 5.59 0.60 6.69
C ILE A 86 4.28 1.28 6.34
N ALA A 87 3.89 2.31 7.08
CA ALA A 87 2.70 3.08 6.80
C ALA A 87 3.01 4.53 6.46
N VAL A 88 2.37 5.03 5.41
CA VAL A 88 2.44 6.41 4.94
C VAL A 88 1.03 6.97 4.89
N ASN A 89 0.76 7.96 5.74
CA ASN A 89 -0.54 8.63 5.77
C ASN A 89 -0.40 10.07 6.26
N LYS A 90 -1.15 11.00 5.67
CA LYS A 90 -1.17 12.41 6.07
C LYS A 90 -1.88 12.65 7.40
N ASP A 91 -2.80 11.76 7.79
CA ASP A 91 -3.53 11.85 9.04
C ASP A 91 -2.74 11.11 10.14
N PRO A 92 -2.13 11.81 11.11
CA PRO A 92 -1.40 11.18 12.21
C PRO A 92 -2.29 10.28 13.09
N GLY A 93 -3.62 10.43 13.02
CA GLY A 93 -4.59 9.59 13.71
C GLY A 93 -5.01 8.32 12.94
N ALA A 94 -4.45 8.07 11.75
CA ALA A 94 -4.84 6.93 10.93
C ALA A 94 -4.59 5.59 11.64
N GLN A 95 -5.58 4.69 11.61
CA GLN A 95 -5.53 3.40 12.32
C GLN A 95 -4.41 2.49 11.82
N ILE A 96 -3.98 2.66 10.56
CA ILE A 96 -2.88 1.89 9.98
C ILE A 96 -1.58 1.98 10.79
N PHE A 97 -1.33 3.10 11.46
CA PHE A 97 -0.15 3.28 12.30
C PHE A 97 -0.12 2.35 13.52
N ARG A 98 -1.28 1.84 13.97
CA ARG A 98 -1.35 0.83 15.05
C ARG A 98 -0.82 -0.54 14.61
N TYR A 99 -0.74 -0.77 13.31
CA TYR A 99 -0.35 -2.03 12.69
C TYR A 99 0.97 -1.90 11.91
N ALA A 100 1.65 -0.76 12.02
CA ALA A 100 2.89 -0.47 11.32
C ALA A 100 4.08 -0.60 12.26
N ASP A 101 5.17 -1.19 11.76
CA ASP A 101 6.47 -1.16 12.43
C ASP A 101 7.12 0.22 12.27
N PHE A 102 6.89 0.87 11.13
CA PHE A 102 7.37 2.22 10.83
C PHE A 102 6.24 3.08 10.28
N GLY A 103 6.10 4.30 10.80
CA GLY A 103 5.11 5.28 10.35
C GLY A 103 5.76 6.55 9.82
N TYR A 104 5.31 7.01 8.66
CA TYR A 104 5.62 8.33 8.10
C TYR A 104 4.33 9.14 7.99
N VAL A 105 4.29 10.28 8.67
CA VAL A 105 3.17 11.22 8.60
C VAL A 105 3.45 12.21 7.48
N GLY A 106 2.74 12.06 6.36
CA GLY A 106 2.97 12.88 5.17
C GLY A 106 2.11 12.46 3.99
N ASP A 107 2.21 13.20 2.89
CA ASP A 107 1.48 12.88 1.67
C ASP A 107 2.05 11.61 1.01
N ALA A 108 1.15 10.69 0.64
CA ALA A 108 1.55 9.39 0.11
C ALA A 108 2.10 9.48 -1.32
N LEU A 109 1.66 10.46 -2.13
CA LEU A 109 2.17 10.62 -3.49
C LEU A 109 3.55 11.25 -3.47
N GLN A 110 3.73 12.28 -2.65
CA GLN A 110 5.04 12.89 -2.46
C GLN A 110 6.06 11.85 -1.99
N PHE A 111 5.70 11.02 -1.01
CA PHE A 111 6.56 9.91 -0.55
C PHE A 111 6.92 8.94 -1.69
N VAL A 112 5.94 8.58 -2.54
CA VAL A 112 6.16 7.67 -3.67
C VAL A 112 7.12 8.28 -4.68
N GLU A 113 6.95 9.55 -5.04
CA GLU A 113 7.80 10.26 -6.00
C GLU A 113 9.25 10.39 -5.48
N GLU A 114 9.41 10.81 -4.23
CA GLU A 114 10.73 10.96 -3.58
C GLU A 114 11.48 9.62 -3.51
N LEU A 115 10.80 8.56 -3.06
CA LEU A 115 11.40 7.23 -2.97
C LEU A 115 11.76 6.69 -4.36
N THR A 116 10.90 6.88 -5.36
CA THR A 116 11.18 6.45 -6.74
C THR A 116 12.40 7.18 -7.30
N GLY A 117 12.50 8.50 -7.07
CA GLY A 117 13.65 9.30 -7.49
C GLY A 117 14.96 8.80 -6.86
N LEU A 118 14.95 8.52 -5.56
CA LEU A 118 16.12 8.05 -4.81
C LEU A 118 16.62 6.69 -5.31
N LEU A 119 15.70 5.78 -5.65
CA LEU A 119 16.04 4.46 -6.19
C LEU A 119 16.65 4.52 -7.59
N ARG A 120 16.26 5.48 -8.42
CA ARG A 120 16.78 5.65 -9.79
C ARG A 120 18.16 6.32 -9.82
N THR A 121 18.53 7.04 -8.76
CA THR A 121 19.85 7.67 -8.63
C THR A 121 20.90 6.79 -7.95
N SER A 122 20.49 5.63 -7.43
CA SER A 122 21.35 4.66 -6.72
C SER A 122 21.85 3.57 -7.65
#